data_AF-A0A7K2YLP9-F1
#
_entry.id   AF-A0A7K2YLP9-F1
#
_cell.length_a   1.000
_cell.length_b   1.000
_cell.length_c   1.000
_cell.angle_alpha   90.00
_cell.angle_beta   90.00
_cell.angle_gamma   90.00
#
_symmetry.space_group_name_H-M   'P 1'
#
loop_
_entity.id
_entity.type
_entity.pdbx_description
1 polymer ?
#
loop_
_entity_poly.entity_id
_entity_poly.type
_entity_poly.pdbx_seq_one_letter_code
_entity_poly.pdbx_strand_id
1 'polypeptide(L)'
;MLTAILVLLGLVPTLPANAATAPACSVGDRAGLVVDFGTVDDPIGGPRPAPSVTWSCVSPLRPAGSPAVSGLDLLARTGHALRFDGSGLVCSIDGYPAQGCAETQPGGLIRYWSYWLHEPSKGPGWVYAGIGPSGRRPTDGAMDGWRYVETKQGDVTPQPRQAPDWPVVCCTPPPVGLPQPPARVDARAGLASATVSWPASTGPNPVTGYIVETSPGGTRTRPAAGATSATIGDLTPGRPYTFTVRALNGA
;
A
#
# COMPACT_ATOMS: atom_id res chain seq x y z
N MET A 1 -2.86 18.68 -62.33
CA MET A 1 -1.84 19.71 -62.07
C MET A 1 -2.53 20.94 -61.51
N LEU A 2 -2.38 21.19 -60.21
CA LEU A 2 -2.71 22.45 -59.55
C LEU A 2 -2.02 22.45 -58.19
N THR A 3 -1.15 23.43 -58.00
CA THR A 3 -0.34 23.68 -56.81
C THR A 3 -1.12 24.61 -55.88
N ALA A 4 -1.08 24.36 -54.57
CA ALA A 4 -1.56 25.30 -53.55
C ALA A 4 -0.44 25.58 -52.55
N ILE A 5 -0.07 26.85 -52.45
CA ILE A 5 0.89 27.42 -51.51
C ILE A 5 0.12 27.83 -50.26
N LEU A 6 0.45 27.27 -49.10
CA LEU A 6 -0.11 27.66 -47.81
C LEU A 6 0.92 28.51 -47.05
N VAL A 7 0.54 29.75 -46.77
CA VAL A 7 1.33 30.71 -45.99
C VAL A 7 1.19 30.38 -44.50
N LEU A 8 2.30 30.05 -43.84
CA LEU A 8 2.38 29.88 -42.39
C LEU A 8 2.35 31.24 -41.70
N LEU A 9 1.15 31.73 -41.40
CA LEU A 9 0.95 32.72 -40.34
C LEU A 9 1.00 31.99 -39.00
N GLY A 10 2.04 32.28 -38.20
CA GLY A 10 2.17 31.78 -36.84
C GLY A 10 1.03 32.28 -35.96
N LEU A 11 -0.03 31.48 -35.83
CA LEU A 11 -0.97 31.59 -34.75
C LEU A 11 -0.26 31.08 -33.50
N VAL A 12 0.21 31.99 -32.65
CA VAL A 12 0.42 31.68 -31.24
C VAL A 12 -0.98 31.43 -30.68
N PRO A 13 -1.36 30.20 -30.29
CA PRO A 13 -2.57 30.05 -29.52
C PRO A 13 -2.32 30.77 -28.21
N THR A 14 -2.99 31.90 -28.00
CA THR A 14 -3.25 32.40 -26.65
C THR A 14 -4.06 31.31 -25.98
N LEU A 15 -3.38 30.41 -25.28
CA LEU A 15 -3.99 29.54 -24.30
C LEU A 15 -4.80 30.46 -23.39
N PRO A 16 -6.13 30.35 -23.34
CA PRO A 16 -6.81 30.95 -22.22
C PRO A 16 -6.16 30.32 -20.99
N ALA A 17 -5.73 31.17 -20.05
CA ALA A 17 -5.46 30.73 -18.70
C ALA A 17 -6.79 30.26 -18.11
N ASN A 18 -7.26 29.09 -18.55
CA ASN A 18 -7.98 28.21 -17.67
C ASN A 18 -6.92 27.82 -16.65
N ALA A 19 -6.83 28.64 -15.60
CA ALA A 19 -6.69 28.08 -14.28
C ALA A 19 -7.82 27.06 -14.16
N ALA A 20 -7.57 25.85 -14.65
CA ALA A 20 -8.28 24.67 -14.20
C ALA A 20 -7.98 24.66 -12.71
N THR A 21 -8.88 25.26 -11.95
CA THR A 21 -8.96 25.07 -10.52
C THR A 21 -8.89 23.56 -10.36
N ALA A 22 -7.84 23.06 -9.70
CA ALA A 22 -7.76 21.65 -9.36
C ALA A 22 -9.14 21.24 -8.82
N PRO A 23 -9.75 20.13 -9.28
CA PRO A 23 -11.05 19.74 -8.78
C PRO A 23 -10.93 19.68 -7.25
N ALA A 24 -11.80 20.47 -6.62
CA ALA A 24 -11.74 20.82 -5.22
C ALA A 24 -11.48 19.59 -4.35
N CYS A 25 -10.74 19.80 -3.27
CA CYS A 25 -10.51 18.84 -2.18
C CYS A 25 -11.82 18.47 -1.43
N SER A 26 -12.94 18.33 -2.15
CA SER A 26 -14.30 18.14 -1.65
C SER A 26 -14.46 16.77 -1.04
N VAL A 27 -15.09 16.68 0.12
CA VAL A 27 -15.29 15.42 0.83
C VAL A 27 -15.89 14.34 -0.07
N GLY A 28 -17.03 14.61 -0.72
CA GLY A 28 -17.68 13.64 -1.61
C GLY A 28 -17.99 12.33 -0.89
N ASP A 29 -17.99 11.22 -1.60
CA ASP A 29 -18.17 9.86 -1.06
C ASP A 29 -16.86 9.23 -0.60
N ARG A 30 -15.95 10.01 0.00
CA ARG A 30 -14.56 9.59 0.25
C ARG A 30 -14.26 9.50 1.74
N ALA A 31 -13.31 8.64 2.11
CA ALA A 31 -12.75 8.60 3.45
C ALA A 31 -11.22 8.49 3.39
N GLY A 32 -10.53 9.14 4.33
CA GLY A 32 -9.07 9.08 4.45
C GLY A 32 -8.63 7.88 5.28
N LEU A 33 -7.52 7.27 4.88
CA LEU A 33 -6.80 6.25 5.62
C LEU A 33 -5.36 6.68 5.85
N VAL A 34 -4.88 6.50 7.08
CA VAL A 34 -3.45 6.55 7.41
C VAL A 34 -3.00 5.19 7.91
N VAL A 35 -1.87 4.69 7.40
CA VAL A 35 -1.20 3.49 7.90
C VAL A 35 0.23 3.85 8.27
N ASP A 36 0.55 3.72 9.56
CA ASP A 36 1.86 4.01 10.14
C ASP A 36 2.47 2.71 10.68
N PHE A 37 3.50 2.20 10.02
CA PHE A 37 4.24 0.98 10.42
C PHE A 37 5.08 1.17 11.69
N GLY A 38 4.93 2.30 12.38
CA GLY A 38 5.57 2.59 13.64
C GLY A 38 7.03 2.97 13.49
N THR A 39 7.68 3.21 14.63
CA THR A 39 9.09 3.57 14.73
C THR A 39 9.97 2.45 15.27
N VAL A 40 9.36 1.41 15.82
CA VAL A 40 10.02 0.28 16.47
C VAL A 40 10.23 -0.82 15.44
N ASP A 41 11.47 -1.26 15.26
CA ASP A 41 11.78 -2.45 14.48
C ASP A 41 11.38 -3.69 15.27
N ASP A 42 10.65 -4.59 14.63
CA ASP A 42 10.23 -5.83 15.26
C ASP A 42 11.23 -6.96 14.93
N PRO A 43 12.00 -7.47 15.93
CA PRO A 43 12.98 -8.53 15.70
C PRO A 43 12.39 -9.83 15.15
N ILE A 44 11.10 -10.11 15.39
CA ILE A 44 10.39 -11.25 14.79
C ILE A 44 9.59 -10.85 13.54
N GLY A 45 9.39 -9.55 13.35
CA GLY A 45 8.59 -8.98 12.27
C GLY A 45 9.34 -8.66 10.99
N GLY A 46 10.67 -8.79 10.97
CA GLY A 46 11.47 -8.44 9.80
C GLY A 46 11.51 -6.93 9.55
N PRO A 47 12.04 -6.48 8.38
CA PRO A 47 12.20 -5.06 8.11
C PRO A 47 10.84 -4.37 7.92
N ARG A 48 10.69 -3.18 8.51
CA ARG A 48 9.52 -2.31 8.28
C ARG A 48 9.41 -1.92 6.81
N PRO A 49 8.18 -1.81 6.27
CA PRO A 49 7.96 -1.23 4.95
C PRO A 49 8.48 0.21 4.86
N ALA A 50 9.03 0.55 3.70
CA ALA A 50 9.37 1.92 3.31
C ALA A 50 8.39 2.37 2.22
N PRO A 51 7.72 3.53 2.37
CA PRO A 51 7.75 4.44 3.50
C PRO A 51 7.06 3.84 4.73
N SER A 52 7.56 4.17 5.93
CA SER A 52 6.98 3.69 7.20
C SER A 52 5.66 4.37 7.59
N VAL A 53 5.23 5.37 6.81
CA VAL A 53 3.91 6.00 6.90
C VAL A 53 3.38 6.16 5.49
N THR A 54 2.16 5.69 5.26
CA THR A 54 1.44 5.86 4.01
C THR A 54 0.02 6.34 4.29
N TRP A 55 -0.62 6.91 3.28
CA TRP A 55 -2.01 7.32 3.35
C TRP A 55 -2.71 7.08 2.03
N SER A 56 -4.04 7.07 2.06
CA SER A 56 -4.86 6.88 0.86
C SER A 56 -6.23 7.53 1.07
N CYS A 57 -6.83 7.97 -0.03
CA CYS A 57 -8.22 8.41 -0.05
C CYS A 57 -9.07 7.33 -0.69
N VAL A 58 -9.90 6.67 0.10
CA VAL A 58 -10.79 5.60 -0.37
C VAL A 58 -12.04 6.21 -0.96
N SER A 59 -12.33 5.88 -2.21
CA SER A 59 -13.54 6.27 -2.95
C SER A 59 -13.90 5.16 -3.95
N PRO A 60 -15.19 4.86 -4.19
CA PRO A 60 -16.34 5.35 -3.44
C PRO A 60 -16.51 4.62 -2.10
N LEU A 61 -16.87 5.35 -1.04
CA LEU A 61 -17.13 4.83 0.29
C LEU A 61 -18.48 4.09 0.34
N ARG A 62 -19.44 4.50 -0.47
CA ARG A 62 -20.75 3.84 -0.56
C ARG A 62 -21.15 3.69 -2.03
N PRO A 63 -20.72 2.62 -2.72
CA PRO A 63 -21.32 2.29 -4.00
C PRO A 63 -22.83 2.09 -3.79
N ALA A 64 -23.66 2.71 -4.63
CA ALA A 64 -25.11 2.59 -4.53
C ALA A 64 -25.54 1.11 -4.51
N GLY A 65 -26.35 0.72 -3.53
CA GLY A 65 -26.83 -0.67 -3.37
C GLY A 65 -25.84 -1.63 -2.70
N SER A 66 -24.67 -1.18 -2.23
CA SER A 66 -23.71 -2.02 -1.49
C SER A 66 -23.91 -1.96 0.03
N PRO A 67 -23.50 -3.00 0.78
CA PRO A 67 -23.46 -2.95 2.24
C PRO A 67 -22.55 -1.80 2.73
N ALA A 68 -22.80 -1.33 3.96
CA ALA A 68 -22.00 -0.28 4.56
C ALA A 68 -20.54 -0.74 4.72
N VAL A 69 -19.60 0.11 4.29
CA VAL A 69 -18.16 -0.11 4.42
C VAL A 69 -17.76 -0.04 5.89
N SER A 70 -17.01 -1.04 6.36
CA SER A 70 -16.40 -1.01 7.67
C SER A 70 -15.04 -0.32 7.65
N GLY A 71 -14.49 0.01 8.83
CA GLY A 71 -13.11 0.50 8.93
C GLY A 71 -12.08 -0.53 8.42
N LEU A 72 -12.39 -1.83 8.58
CA LEU A 72 -11.58 -2.89 8.02
C LEU A 72 -11.67 -2.95 6.48
N ASP A 73 -12.85 -2.78 5.92
CA ASP A 73 -13.04 -2.72 4.46
C ASP A 73 -12.28 -1.53 3.85
N LEU A 74 -12.22 -0.41 4.58
CA LEU A 74 -11.47 0.77 4.17
C LEU A 74 -9.96 0.44 4.04
N LEU A 75 -9.39 -0.30 5.00
CA LEU A 75 -8.02 -0.81 4.93
C LEU A 75 -7.83 -1.86 3.82
N ALA A 76 -8.77 -2.79 3.64
CA ALA A 76 -8.66 -3.84 2.63
C ALA A 76 -8.72 -3.27 1.19
N ARG A 77 -9.53 -2.22 0.97
CA ARG A 77 -9.72 -1.59 -0.34
C ARG A 77 -8.51 -0.83 -0.87
N THR A 78 -7.55 -0.46 -0.01
CA THR A 78 -6.31 0.20 -0.46
C THR A 78 -5.25 -0.79 -0.93
N GLY A 79 -5.57 -2.09 -0.96
CA GLY A 79 -4.66 -3.13 -1.43
C GLY A 79 -3.66 -3.59 -0.37
N HIS A 80 -3.85 -3.26 0.91
CA HIS A 80 -2.99 -3.81 1.94
C HIS A 80 -3.21 -5.31 2.12
N ALA A 81 -2.12 -6.07 2.24
CA ALA A 81 -2.18 -7.49 2.54
C ALA A 81 -2.34 -7.69 4.06
N LEU A 82 -3.45 -8.28 4.49
CA LEU A 82 -3.78 -8.43 5.90
C LEU A 82 -3.62 -9.89 6.36
N ARG A 83 -3.00 -10.08 7.52
CA ARG A 83 -3.04 -11.35 8.27
C ARG A 83 -3.91 -11.18 9.49
N PHE A 84 -4.72 -12.20 9.80
CA PHE A 84 -5.57 -12.23 10.97
C PHE A 84 -5.31 -13.47 11.83
N ASP A 85 -5.65 -13.38 13.12
CA ASP A 85 -5.78 -14.55 13.98
C ASP A 85 -7.20 -15.15 13.88
N GLY A 86 -7.47 -16.19 14.67
CA GLY A 86 -8.80 -16.83 14.72
C GLY A 86 -9.91 -15.95 15.31
N SER A 87 -9.57 -14.83 15.97
CA SER A 87 -10.53 -13.87 16.54
C SER A 87 -10.88 -12.73 15.59
N GLY A 88 -10.12 -12.58 14.49
CA GLY A 88 -10.26 -11.48 13.54
C GLY A 88 -9.41 -10.25 13.91
N LEU A 89 -8.45 -10.39 14.82
CA LEU A 89 -7.44 -9.37 15.10
C LEU A 89 -6.50 -9.22 13.91
N VAL A 90 -6.21 -7.98 13.49
CA VAL A 90 -5.21 -7.71 12.45
C VAL A 90 -3.81 -7.94 13.02
N CYS A 91 -3.19 -9.04 12.64
CA CYS A 91 -1.84 -9.42 13.05
C CYS A 91 -0.77 -8.67 12.26
N SER A 92 -1.00 -8.47 10.96
CA SER A 92 -0.05 -7.75 10.10
C SER A 92 -0.75 -7.01 8.97
N ILE A 93 -0.09 -5.92 8.54
CA ILE A 93 -0.42 -5.14 7.34
C ILE A 93 0.83 -5.19 6.47
N ASP A 94 0.68 -5.53 5.19
CA ASP A 94 1.78 -5.69 4.22
C ASP A 94 2.93 -6.57 4.73
N GLY A 95 2.57 -7.63 5.45
CA GLY A 95 3.52 -8.56 6.02
C GLY A 95 4.32 -8.01 7.21
N TYR A 96 3.95 -6.86 7.76
CA TYR A 96 4.57 -6.31 8.97
C TYR A 96 3.63 -6.34 10.19
N PRO A 97 4.05 -6.96 11.31
CA PRO A 97 5.24 -7.80 11.45
C PRO A 97 5.10 -9.12 10.64
N ALA A 98 6.22 -9.67 10.18
CA ALA A 98 6.27 -10.94 9.46
C ALA A 98 5.73 -12.11 10.29
N GLN A 99 5.89 -12.08 11.62
CA GLN A 99 5.42 -13.10 12.56
C GLN A 99 4.77 -12.45 13.79
N GLY A 100 3.98 -13.23 14.52
CA GLY A 100 3.25 -12.76 15.69
C GLY A 100 1.92 -12.07 15.38
N CYS A 101 1.14 -11.89 16.43
CA CYS A 101 -0.19 -11.29 16.46
C CYS A 101 -0.52 -10.77 17.86
N ALA A 102 0.10 -9.66 18.27
CA ALA A 102 -0.17 -9.02 19.57
C ALA A 102 0.20 -9.84 20.81
N GLU A 103 1.20 -10.72 20.72
CA GLU A 103 1.69 -11.43 21.89
C GLU A 103 2.51 -10.52 22.81
N THR A 104 2.39 -10.77 24.11
CA THR A 104 3.25 -10.14 25.12
C THR A 104 4.70 -10.56 24.92
N GLN A 105 5.55 -9.57 24.71
CA GLN A 105 6.99 -9.68 24.59
C GLN A 105 7.65 -9.77 25.98
N PRO A 106 8.91 -10.22 26.06
CA PRO A 106 9.69 -10.14 27.29
C PRO A 106 9.67 -8.72 27.88
N GLY A 107 9.48 -8.61 29.20
CA GLY A 107 9.35 -7.33 29.89
C GLY A 107 7.93 -6.73 29.88
N GLY A 108 6.93 -7.46 29.39
CA GLY A 108 5.51 -7.05 29.48
C GLY A 108 5.08 -6.04 28.41
N LEU A 109 5.90 -5.82 27.39
CA LEU A 109 5.55 -5.03 26.22
C LEU A 109 4.61 -5.84 25.33
N ILE A 110 3.70 -5.19 24.63
CA ILE A 110 2.83 -5.79 23.64
C ILE A 110 3.02 -5.02 22.34
N ARG A 111 3.28 -5.73 21.25
CA ARG A 111 3.41 -5.14 19.91
C ARG A 111 2.20 -5.46 19.06
N TYR A 112 1.49 -4.46 18.58
CA TYR A 112 0.22 -4.66 17.88
C TYR A 112 -0.15 -3.49 16.98
N TRP A 113 -1.12 -3.73 16.09
CA TRP A 113 -1.75 -2.69 15.30
C TRP A 113 -2.85 -1.99 16.11
N SER A 114 -2.56 -0.76 16.54
CA SER A 114 -3.54 0.14 17.15
C SER A 114 -4.40 0.83 16.09
N TYR A 115 -5.65 1.13 16.44
CA TYR A 115 -6.64 1.69 15.53
C TYR A 115 -7.20 3.01 16.08
N TRP A 116 -7.35 3.99 15.21
CA TRP A 116 -7.57 5.40 15.54
C TRP A 116 -8.64 6.01 14.64
N LEU A 117 -9.43 6.90 15.21
CA LEU A 117 -10.48 7.63 14.52
C LEU A 117 -10.20 9.13 14.61
N HIS A 118 -10.55 9.87 13.57
CA HIS A 118 -10.69 11.32 13.69
C HIS A 118 -12.11 11.66 14.14
N GLU A 119 -12.23 12.26 15.33
CA GLU A 119 -13.49 12.78 15.86
C GLU A 119 -13.36 14.30 16.05
N PRO A 120 -13.81 15.13 15.08
CA PRO A 120 -13.63 16.57 15.14
C PRO A 120 -14.15 17.23 16.43
N SER A 121 -15.18 16.64 17.04
CA SER A 121 -15.75 17.08 18.32
C SER A 121 -14.80 16.93 19.52
N LYS A 122 -13.78 16.07 19.41
CA LYS A 122 -12.76 15.83 20.44
C LYS A 122 -11.44 16.55 20.15
N GLY A 123 -11.37 17.29 19.04
CA GLY A 123 -10.22 18.08 18.63
C GLY A 123 -9.62 17.64 17.28
N PRO A 124 -8.50 18.25 16.88
CA PRO A 124 -7.90 18.04 15.55
C PRO A 124 -7.11 16.73 15.43
N GLY A 125 -6.91 16.01 16.54
CA GLY A 125 -6.03 14.85 16.61
C GLY A 125 -6.71 13.51 16.35
N TRP A 126 -5.95 12.47 16.62
CA TRP A 126 -6.44 11.11 16.64
C TRP A 126 -7.09 10.79 17.99
N VAL A 127 -8.15 9.99 17.94
CA VAL A 127 -8.81 9.42 19.12
C VAL A 127 -8.66 7.90 19.04
N TYR A 128 -8.18 7.29 20.13
CA TYR A 128 -8.05 5.84 20.18
C TYR A 128 -9.42 5.19 19.98
N ALA A 129 -9.52 4.24 19.05
CA ALA A 129 -10.81 3.67 18.69
C ALA A 129 -11.37 2.81 19.84
N GLY A 130 -12.54 3.17 20.36
CA GLY A 130 -13.29 2.37 21.32
C GLY A 130 -14.07 1.20 20.71
N ILE A 131 -14.03 1.07 19.38
CA ILE A 131 -14.70 0.02 18.61
C ILE A 131 -13.70 -0.63 17.66
N GLY A 132 -13.88 -1.93 17.42
CA GLY A 132 -13.08 -2.64 16.43
C GLY A 132 -13.34 -2.14 15.00
N PRO A 133 -12.36 -2.28 14.10
CA PRO A 133 -12.45 -1.81 12.71
C PRO A 133 -13.59 -2.47 11.92
N SER A 134 -13.93 -3.73 12.21
CA SER A 134 -15.09 -4.43 11.62
C SER A 134 -16.44 -3.84 12.10
N GLY A 135 -16.46 -3.20 13.28
CA GLY A 135 -17.63 -2.53 13.85
C GLY A 135 -17.74 -1.05 13.47
N ARG A 136 -16.65 -0.42 13.06
CA ARG A 136 -16.64 0.96 12.57
C ARG A 136 -17.46 1.09 11.28
N ARG A 137 -18.22 2.17 11.15
CA ARG A 137 -18.94 2.56 9.91
C ARG A 137 -18.51 3.97 9.51
N PRO A 138 -17.45 4.12 8.70
CA PRO A 138 -16.99 5.43 8.26
C PRO A 138 -18.08 6.13 7.44
N THR A 139 -18.19 7.45 7.61
CA THR A 139 -19.04 8.31 6.79
C THR A 139 -18.17 9.09 5.81
N ASP A 140 -18.81 9.75 4.86
CA ASP A 140 -18.17 10.72 3.98
C ASP A 140 -17.34 11.71 4.80
N GLY A 141 -16.05 11.84 4.47
CA GLY A 141 -15.10 12.72 5.15
C GLY A 141 -14.43 12.12 6.38
N ALA A 142 -14.79 10.88 6.76
CA ALA A 142 -14.15 10.21 7.87
C ALA A 142 -12.65 10.00 7.61
N MET A 143 -11.86 10.03 8.66
CA MET A 143 -10.45 9.65 8.64
C MET A 143 -10.20 8.59 9.71
N ASP A 144 -9.65 7.48 9.26
CA ASP A 144 -9.28 6.35 10.10
C ASP A 144 -7.75 6.14 10.02
N GLY A 145 -7.16 5.67 11.11
CA GLY A 145 -5.72 5.53 11.26
C GLY A 145 -5.32 4.20 11.86
N TRP A 146 -4.25 3.62 11.35
CA TRP A 146 -3.62 2.42 11.87
C TRP A 146 -2.19 2.73 12.27
N ARG A 147 -1.76 2.25 13.44
CA ARG A 147 -0.37 2.37 13.84
C ARG A 147 0.16 1.12 14.52
N TYR A 148 1.26 0.58 14.01
CA TYR A 148 2.01 -0.44 14.72
C TYR A 148 2.75 0.20 15.89
N VAL A 149 2.51 -0.33 17.09
CA VAL A 149 3.03 0.20 18.34
C VAL A 149 3.65 -0.91 19.16
N GLU A 150 4.57 -0.52 20.05
CA GLU A 150 5.01 -1.32 21.18
C GLU A 150 4.65 -0.53 22.44
N THR A 151 3.89 -1.12 23.34
CA THR A 151 3.46 -0.46 24.58
C THR A 151 3.42 -1.46 25.72
N LYS A 152 3.62 -1.03 26.97
CA LYS A 152 3.27 -1.81 28.16
C LYS A 152 2.01 -1.26 28.82
N GLN A 153 1.46 -2.00 29.77
CA GLN A 153 0.33 -1.54 30.56
C GLN A 153 0.65 -0.19 31.24
N GLY A 154 -0.26 0.79 31.09
CA GLY A 154 -0.12 2.14 31.63
C GLY A 154 0.59 3.13 30.70
N ASP A 155 1.15 2.68 29.57
CA ASP A 155 1.68 3.59 28.57
C ASP A 155 0.56 4.31 27.81
N VAL A 156 0.83 5.58 27.47
CA VAL A 156 0.04 6.27 26.44
C VAL A 156 0.38 5.65 25.09
N THR A 157 -0.62 5.09 24.42
CA THR A 157 -0.40 4.48 23.11
C THR A 157 -0.02 5.54 22.06
N PRO A 158 1.09 5.38 21.34
CA PRO A 158 1.46 6.31 20.28
C PRO A 158 0.40 6.35 19.17
N GLN A 159 -0.01 7.55 18.76
CA GLN A 159 -0.94 7.79 17.64
C GLN A 159 -0.22 7.82 16.28
N PRO A 160 -0.90 7.65 15.12
CA PRO A 160 -0.29 7.79 13.80
C PRO A 160 0.47 9.11 13.63
N ARG A 161 1.68 9.05 13.04
CA ARG A 161 2.57 10.20 12.81
C ARG A 161 1.98 11.21 11.83
N GLN A 162 1.31 10.72 10.79
CA GLN A 162 0.52 11.56 9.90
C GLN A 162 -0.79 11.90 10.63
N ALA A 163 -1.02 13.19 10.86
CA ALA A 163 -2.26 13.70 11.44
C ALA A 163 -3.45 13.39 10.52
N PRO A 164 -4.69 13.33 11.05
CA PRO A 164 -5.90 13.22 10.23
C PRO A 164 -6.18 14.56 9.54
N ASP A 165 -5.31 14.91 8.60
CA ASP A 165 -5.33 16.14 7.82
C ASP A 165 -5.89 15.82 6.44
N TRP A 166 -7.14 16.21 6.20
CA TRP A 166 -7.86 15.89 4.97
C TRP A 166 -7.16 16.40 3.71
N PRO A 167 -6.75 17.69 3.62
CA PRO A 167 -5.91 18.17 2.52
C PRO A 167 -4.69 17.28 2.23
N VAL A 168 -3.96 16.83 3.25
CA VAL A 168 -2.80 15.96 3.04
C VAL A 168 -3.25 14.57 2.57
N VAL A 169 -4.14 13.92 3.32
CA VAL A 169 -4.52 12.52 3.11
C VAL A 169 -5.28 12.31 1.80
N CYS A 170 -6.13 13.26 1.42
CA CYS A 170 -7.08 13.10 0.32
C CYS A 170 -6.84 13.98 -0.90
N CYS A 171 -5.89 14.92 -0.82
CA CYS A 171 -5.67 15.91 -1.86
C CYS A 171 -4.19 16.09 -2.22
N THR A 172 -3.27 15.44 -1.50
CA THR A 172 -1.87 15.28 -1.93
C THR A 172 -1.59 13.81 -2.30
N PRO A 173 -0.79 13.55 -3.35
CA PRO A 173 -0.33 12.19 -3.64
C PRO A 173 0.41 11.63 -2.43
N PRO A 174 0.14 10.36 -2.04
CA PRO A 174 0.88 9.74 -0.95
C PRO A 174 2.37 9.58 -1.30
N PRO A 175 3.25 9.42 -0.29
CA PRO A 175 4.65 9.12 -0.55
C PRO A 175 4.71 7.79 -1.31
N VAL A 176 5.63 7.67 -2.26
CA VAL A 176 5.69 6.51 -3.17
C VAL A 176 5.82 5.21 -2.35
N GLY A 177 4.73 4.45 -2.21
CA GLY A 177 4.69 3.18 -1.48
C GLY A 177 5.00 1.98 -2.37
N LEU A 178 5.68 0.95 -1.85
CA LEU A 178 6.10 -0.25 -2.61
C LEU A 178 4.92 -0.91 -3.36
N PRO A 179 5.14 -1.48 -4.56
CA PRO A 179 4.11 -2.28 -5.21
C PRO A 179 3.90 -3.61 -4.46
N GLN A 180 2.71 -4.19 -4.57
CA GLN A 180 2.44 -5.51 -4.04
C GLN A 180 3.29 -6.57 -4.77
N PRO A 181 3.77 -7.61 -4.08
CA PRO A 181 4.36 -8.76 -4.77
C PRO A 181 3.31 -9.40 -5.69
N PRO A 182 3.73 -10.08 -6.77
CA PRO A 182 2.78 -10.78 -7.62
C PRO A 182 1.98 -11.82 -6.82
N ALA A 183 0.68 -11.94 -7.11
CA ALA A 183 -0.22 -12.81 -6.35
C ALA A 183 0.16 -14.30 -6.39
N ARG A 184 0.97 -14.71 -7.38
CA ARG A 184 1.60 -16.04 -7.47
C ARG A 184 2.85 -15.96 -8.33
N VAL A 185 3.72 -16.94 -8.17
CA VAL A 185 4.88 -17.14 -9.03
C VAL A 185 4.90 -18.61 -9.46
N ASP A 186 4.82 -18.84 -10.76
CA ASP A 186 4.86 -20.16 -11.37
C ASP A 186 6.19 -20.34 -12.10
N ALA A 187 6.88 -21.47 -11.89
CA ALA A 187 8.14 -21.77 -12.56
C ALA A 187 8.04 -23.06 -13.39
N ARG A 188 8.50 -23.02 -14.64
CA ARG A 188 8.61 -24.19 -15.52
C ARG A 188 10.07 -24.48 -15.82
N ALA A 189 10.49 -25.72 -15.56
CA ALA A 189 11.86 -26.14 -15.81
C ALA A 189 12.15 -26.26 -17.32
N GLY A 190 13.37 -25.90 -17.70
CA GLY A 190 13.95 -26.11 -19.03
C GLY A 190 15.35 -26.74 -18.94
N LEU A 191 16.03 -26.91 -20.07
CA LEU A 191 17.40 -27.41 -20.07
C LEU A 191 18.33 -26.34 -19.51
N ALA A 192 18.94 -26.63 -18.35
CA ALA A 192 19.82 -25.71 -17.60
C ALA A 192 19.23 -24.31 -17.36
N SER A 193 17.90 -24.20 -17.31
CA SER A 193 17.18 -22.94 -17.19
C SER A 193 15.79 -23.14 -16.58
N ALA A 194 15.14 -22.05 -16.18
CA ALA A 194 13.74 -22.04 -15.76
C ALA A 194 13.03 -20.80 -16.31
N THR A 195 11.79 -20.96 -16.76
CA THR A 195 10.90 -19.83 -17.08
C THR A 195 10.00 -19.55 -15.89
N VAL A 196 10.15 -18.37 -15.31
CA VAL A 196 9.37 -17.88 -14.17
C VAL A 196 8.29 -16.95 -14.71
N SER A 197 7.04 -17.12 -14.27
CA SER A 197 5.89 -16.33 -14.70
C SER A 197 5.03 -15.90 -13.52
N TRP A 198 4.40 -14.74 -13.63
CA TRP A 198 3.64 -14.12 -12.56
C TRP A 198 2.57 -13.17 -13.13
N PRO A 199 1.44 -12.93 -12.44
CA PRO A 199 0.49 -11.90 -12.85
C PRO A 199 1.08 -10.51 -12.61
N ALA A 200 0.58 -9.50 -13.33
CA ALA A 200 0.99 -8.11 -13.09
C ALA A 200 0.77 -7.74 -11.62
N SER A 201 1.79 -7.13 -11.00
CA SER A 201 1.69 -6.58 -9.67
C SER A 201 0.82 -5.33 -9.67
N THR A 202 0.02 -5.20 -8.64
CA THR A 202 -0.78 -4.01 -8.34
C THR A 202 -0.12 -3.23 -7.21
N GLY A 203 -0.53 -1.98 -7.05
CA GLY A 203 -0.04 -1.13 -5.99
C GLY A 203 -0.57 0.28 -6.16
N PRO A 204 -0.40 1.11 -5.13
CA PRO A 204 -0.86 2.50 -5.17
C PRO A 204 -0.11 3.35 -6.21
N ASN A 205 1.00 2.85 -6.74
CA ASN A 205 1.80 3.51 -7.78
C ASN A 205 2.07 2.56 -8.95
N PRO A 206 2.24 3.09 -10.17
CA PRO A 206 2.61 2.30 -11.33
C PRO A 206 3.89 1.49 -11.07
N VAL A 207 3.83 0.18 -11.32
CA VAL A 207 5.00 -0.68 -11.34
C VAL A 207 5.94 -0.17 -12.43
N THR A 208 7.22 0.04 -12.12
CA THR A 208 8.26 0.45 -13.08
C THR A 208 9.18 -0.71 -13.47
N GLY A 209 9.16 -1.82 -12.73
CA GLY A 209 9.93 -3.02 -13.03
C GLY A 209 9.71 -4.16 -12.04
N TYR A 210 10.49 -5.22 -12.20
CA TYR A 210 10.53 -6.36 -11.28
C TYR A 210 11.98 -6.74 -10.97
N ILE A 211 12.16 -7.52 -9.90
CA ILE A 211 13.38 -8.28 -9.62
C ILE A 211 12.96 -9.75 -9.49
N VAL A 212 13.62 -10.63 -10.24
CA VAL A 212 13.51 -12.09 -10.06
C VAL A 212 14.82 -12.60 -9.50
N GLU A 213 14.78 -13.22 -8.33
CA GLU A 213 15.94 -13.76 -7.62
C GLU A 213 15.84 -15.27 -7.48
N THR A 214 16.97 -15.96 -7.67
CA THR A 214 17.08 -17.42 -7.63
C THR A 214 17.83 -17.88 -6.39
N SER A 215 17.32 -18.91 -5.70
CA SER A 215 18.01 -19.56 -4.59
C SER A 215 17.99 -21.08 -4.78
N PRO A 216 19.11 -21.81 -4.60
CA PRO A 216 20.45 -21.32 -4.31
C PRO A 216 21.11 -20.67 -5.54
N GLY A 217 22.11 -19.79 -5.34
CA GLY A 217 22.91 -19.20 -6.43
C GLY A 217 22.81 -17.67 -6.55
N GLY A 218 21.73 -17.06 -6.05
CA GLY A 218 21.61 -15.60 -5.89
C GLY A 218 21.49 -14.80 -7.19
N THR A 219 21.39 -15.43 -8.36
CA THR A 219 21.24 -14.75 -9.65
C THR A 219 19.99 -13.88 -9.66
N ARG A 220 20.14 -12.62 -10.10
CA ARG A 220 19.05 -11.64 -10.18
C ARG A 220 18.87 -11.14 -11.60
N THR A 221 17.63 -11.07 -12.05
CA THR A 221 17.25 -10.39 -13.30
C THR A 221 16.29 -9.24 -13.02
N ARG A 222 16.22 -8.25 -13.92
CA ARG A 222 15.38 -7.05 -13.76
C ARG A 222 14.42 -6.84 -14.94
N PRO A 223 13.28 -7.55 -14.98
CA PRO A 223 12.24 -7.33 -15.98
C PRO A 223 11.60 -5.93 -15.87
N ALA A 224 11.09 -5.41 -16.99
CA ALA A 224 10.42 -4.10 -17.05
C ALA A 224 8.98 -4.13 -16.49
N ALA A 225 8.39 -2.95 -16.26
CA ALA A 225 7.05 -2.73 -15.69
C ALA A 225 5.92 -3.64 -16.20
N GLY A 226 5.90 -3.92 -17.51
CA GLY A 226 4.87 -4.73 -18.16
C GLY A 226 5.20 -6.23 -18.26
N ALA A 227 6.35 -6.67 -17.76
CA ALA A 227 6.74 -8.07 -17.85
C ALA A 227 5.98 -8.95 -16.85
N THR A 228 5.47 -10.07 -17.34
CA THR A 228 4.80 -11.13 -16.55
C THR A 228 5.56 -12.45 -16.61
N SER A 229 6.78 -12.43 -17.16
CA SER A 229 7.67 -13.60 -17.23
C SER A 229 9.14 -13.21 -17.39
N ALA A 230 10.04 -14.06 -16.90
CA ALA A 230 11.48 -14.00 -17.15
C ALA A 230 12.08 -15.41 -17.25
N THR A 231 13.11 -15.54 -18.08
CA THR A 231 13.91 -16.77 -18.19
C THR A 231 15.18 -16.62 -17.38
N ILE A 232 15.43 -17.57 -16.48
CA ILE A 232 16.65 -17.66 -15.68
C ILE A 232 17.51 -18.78 -16.25
N GLY A 233 18.73 -18.45 -16.67
CA GLY A 233 19.71 -19.40 -17.18
C GLY A 233 20.68 -19.91 -16.11
N ASP A 234 21.70 -20.64 -16.57
CA ASP A 234 22.84 -21.12 -15.77
C ASP A 234 22.45 -21.98 -14.55
N LEU A 235 21.35 -22.72 -14.66
CA LEU A 235 20.88 -23.63 -13.62
C LEU A 235 21.49 -25.02 -13.81
N THR A 236 21.84 -25.68 -12.71
CA THR A 236 22.34 -27.07 -12.73
C THR A 236 21.16 -28.05 -12.88
N PRO A 237 21.12 -28.90 -13.92
CA PRO A 237 20.05 -29.88 -14.09
C PRO A 237 19.92 -30.82 -12.90
N GLY A 238 18.68 -31.15 -12.51
CA GLY A 238 18.38 -32.03 -11.39
C GLY A 238 18.51 -31.39 -10.00
N ARG A 239 18.97 -30.13 -9.91
CA ARG A 239 19.03 -29.39 -8.64
C ARG A 239 17.74 -28.59 -8.41
N PRO A 240 17.14 -28.65 -7.20
CA PRO A 240 15.98 -27.83 -6.89
C PRO A 240 16.36 -26.35 -6.70
N TYR A 241 15.50 -25.45 -7.15
CA TYR A 241 15.62 -23.99 -7.00
C TYR A 241 14.28 -23.38 -6.58
N THR A 242 14.36 -22.28 -5.84
CA THR A 242 13.26 -21.39 -5.48
C THR A 242 13.44 -20.05 -6.18
N PHE A 243 12.36 -19.49 -6.71
CA PHE A 243 12.36 -18.18 -7.37
C PHE A 243 11.45 -17.21 -6.62
N THR A 244 11.97 -16.01 -6.35
CA THR A 244 11.22 -14.93 -5.71
C THR A 244 11.08 -13.77 -6.69
N VAL A 245 9.86 -13.28 -6.88
CA VAL A 245 9.58 -12.10 -7.73
C VAL A 245 9.12 -10.95 -6.86
N ARG A 246 9.73 -9.77 -7.04
CA ARG A 246 9.35 -8.52 -6.37
C ARG A 246 9.09 -7.44 -7.41
N ALA A 247 7.99 -6.73 -7.30
CA ALA A 247 7.74 -5.56 -8.11
C ALA A 247 8.47 -4.33 -7.56
N LEU A 248 8.80 -3.41 -8.47
CA LEU A 248 9.46 -2.13 -8.21
C LEU A 248 8.57 -0.99 -8.70
N ASN A 249 8.65 0.15 -8.05
CA ASN A 249 8.21 1.42 -8.60
C ASN A 249 9.36 2.43 -8.56
N GLY A 250 9.21 3.52 -9.31
CA GLY A 250 10.21 4.58 -9.34
C GLY A 250 10.18 5.37 -8.04
N ALA A 251 11.31 5.45 -7.36
CA ALA A 251 11.64 6.52 -6.44
C ALA A 251 12.68 7.42 -7.12
#